data_AF-A0A433U2X5-F1
#
_entry.id   AF-A0A433U2X5-F1
#
_cell.length_a   1.000
_cell.length_b   1.000
_cell.length_c   1.000
_cell.angle_alpha   90.00
_cell.angle_beta   90.00
_cell.angle_gamma   90.00
#
_symmetry.space_group_name_H-M   'P 1'
#
loop_
_entity.id
_entity.type
_entity.pdbx_description
1 polymer ?
#
loop_
_entity_poly.entity_id
_entity_poly.type
_entity_poly.pdbx_seq_one_letter_code
_entity_poly.pdbx_strand_id
1 'polypeptide(L)'
;MRLLFEVDNLSKASPATVSRCAMVYMDPVDLGWKPYVKTWLNKLPREMPESGKAFLMAQFESSIDKGLTFLHKFKEHQAVEAPDLSIVGTLCHILAAYIDFIGSHGGFGNPDEREKEVSLRAASPGPEDRTSSRTSSRTGTGSRASKLKRRQTKKQVKAKEETDLSDRMHDQRSKGSEKKMFFLEKHPTQLTNLLGKLFVFAYTWSIGGVFKRREFMDEDDSSVKRAGASVERIDMNNEFDNFSRELFDVEPPLGVRLPAGNRSIYGYFVDLEGGSFVPWDVLIPNTKSLIEKGAVITIGESLGVASEKKKQELKEAEIIPTVDIVRFSFLASLMLLNKHPVLLAGESGVGKTAIISHMLKQLEKDGGTSIEKNSTILGAVMQYSEKQSSLLENISSLTSFHNDDESKTMDLVLGAKNKTAGVVSTTIQCSAQTTSKRLQAQILLKLIKKSRTSMGAPKGRKVLVFVDDLNMPAPEEFGAQPPLELLRQF
;
A
#
# COMPACT_ATOMS: atom_id res chain seq x y z
N MET A 1 23.01 12.43 35.44
CA MET A 1 21.82 12.22 34.59
C MET A 1 21.87 13.26 33.48
N ARG A 2 21.72 12.86 32.21
CA ARG A 2 21.58 13.82 31.09
C ARG A 2 20.11 13.79 30.67
N LEU A 3 19.49 14.96 30.55
CA LEU A 3 18.13 15.11 30.04
C LEU A 3 18.23 15.73 28.65
N LEU A 4 17.58 15.11 27.68
CA LEU A 4 17.46 15.61 26.32
C LEU A 4 15.99 15.91 26.07
N PHE A 5 15.72 17.06 25.47
CA PHE A 5 14.38 17.47 25.06
C PHE A 5 14.39 17.68 23.56
N GLU A 6 13.46 17.02 22.87
CA GLU A 6 13.16 17.27 21.46
C GLU A 6 11.91 18.14 21.41
N VAL A 7 12.07 19.37 20.94
CA VAL A 7 11.01 20.38 20.90
C VAL A 7 11.00 21.04 19.53
N ASP A 8 9.80 21.30 19.03
CA ASP A 8 9.61 21.96 17.74
C ASP A 8 9.92 23.46 17.82
N ASN A 9 9.41 24.14 18.85
CA ASN A 9 9.68 25.56 19.08
C ASN A 9 9.74 25.91 20.57
N LEU A 10 10.38 27.04 20.88
CA LEU A 10 10.56 27.56 22.24
C LEU A 10 9.79 28.87 22.47
N SER A 11 8.75 29.14 21.66
CA SER A 11 8.02 30.41 21.66
C SER A 11 7.37 30.77 23.01
N LYS A 12 7.14 29.78 23.87
CA LYS A 12 6.54 29.92 25.20
C LYS A 12 7.56 29.87 26.34
N ALA A 13 8.85 29.71 26.04
CA ALA A 13 9.90 29.65 27.06
C ALA A 13 10.48 31.03 27.38
N SER A 14 10.72 31.32 28.66
CA SER A 14 11.43 32.54 29.05
C SER A 14 12.91 32.46 28.68
N PRO A 15 13.58 33.59 28.32
CA PRO A 15 15.02 33.59 28.06
C PRO A 15 15.85 33.07 29.23
N ALA A 16 15.40 33.32 30.47
CA ALA A 16 16.03 32.80 31.68
C ALA A 16 16.01 31.26 31.74
N THR A 17 14.92 30.62 31.27
CA THR A 17 14.82 29.16 31.19
C THR A 17 15.77 28.61 30.12
N VAL A 18 15.78 29.23 28.94
CA VAL A 18 16.60 28.79 27.80
C VAL A 18 18.10 28.91 28.13
N SER A 19 18.51 29.96 28.84
CA SER A 19 19.92 30.19 29.23
C SER A 19 20.54 29.10 30.11
N ARG A 20 19.72 28.29 30.79
CA ARG A 20 20.18 27.21 31.67
C ARG A 20 20.40 25.89 30.95
N CYS A 21 20.02 25.81 29.68
CA CYS A 21 20.05 24.59 28.89
C CYS A 21 21.04 24.76 27.73
N ALA A 22 21.74 23.69 27.36
CA ALA A 22 22.50 23.67 26.13
C ALA A 22 21.53 23.55 24.95
N MET A 23 21.58 24.51 24.02
CA MET A 23 20.74 24.51 22.82
C MET A 23 21.51 23.96 21.63
N VAL A 24 20.91 23.02 20.92
CA VAL A 24 21.38 22.54 19.62
C VAL A 24 20.27 22.85 18.63
N TYR A 25 20.53 23.81 17.74
CA TYR A 25 19.61 24.15 16.66
C TYR A 25 19.87 23.19 15.49
N MET A 26 18.82 22.58 14.97
CA MET A 26 18.86 21.73 13.79
C MET A 26 17.84 22.26 12.80
N ASP A 27 18.30 22.68 11.61
CA ASP A 27 17.41 23.02 10.53
C ASP A 27 17.01 21.73 9.78
N PRO A 28 15.71 21.39 9.68
CA PRO A 28 15.25 20.23 8.91
C PRO A 28 15.69 20.28 7.44
N VAL A 29 15.90 21.47 6.87
CA VAL A 29 16.29 21.67 5.47
C VAL A 29 17.72 21.15 5.21
N ASP A 30 18.60 21.20 6.21
CA ASP A 30 20.02 20.82 6.04
C ASP A 30 20.23 19.34 5.74
N LEU A 31 19.34 18.47 6.22
CA LEU A 31 19.44 17.03 5.96
C LEU A 31 18.85 16.66 4.58
N GLY A 32 17.77 17.34 4.18
CA GLY A 32 17.02 17.07 2.97
C GLY A 32 16.42 15.67 2.92
N TRP A 33 15.77 15.34 1.80
CA TRP A 33 15.09 14.05 1.62
C TRP A 33 16.04 12.91 1.20
N LYS A 34 17.19 13.23 0.58
CA LYS A 34 18.09 12.24 -0.03
C LYS A 34 18.63 11.20 0.97
N PRO A 35 19.13 11.56 2.17
CA PRO A 35 19.63 10.58 3.13
C PRO A 35 18.53 9.63 3.63
N TYR A 36 17.31 10.13 3.77
CA TYR A 36 16.15 9.33 4.15
C TYR A 36 15.85 8.27 3.09
N VAL A 37 15.73 8.68 1.82
CA VAL A 37 15.46 7.76 0.70
C VAL A 37 16.58 6.73 0.52
N LYS A 38 17.86 7.15 0.62
CA LYS A 38 19.00 6.21 0.58
C LYS A 38 18.91 5.16 1.69
N THR A 39 18.54 5.59 2.90
CA THR A 39 18.36 4.66 4.04
C THR A 39 17.18 3.72 3.81
N TRP A 40 16.08 4.21 3.22
CA TRP A 40 14.92 3.40 2.87
C TRP A 40 15.25 2.36 1.78
N LEU A 41 15.94 2.76 0.70
CA LEU A 41 16.39 1.84 -0.37
C LEU A 41 17.25 0.70 0.17
N ASN A 42 18.11 0.99 1.16
CA ASN A 42 18.94 -0.01 1.83
C ASN A 42 18.15 -0.98 2.73
N LYS A 43 16.94 -0.60 3.15
CA LYS A 43 16.03 -1.43 3.97
C LYS A 43 15.06 -2.28 3.14
N LEU A 44 15.00 -2.07 1.82
CA LEU A 44 14.16 -2.88 0.94
C LEU A 44 14.52 -4.37 1.00
N PRO A 45 13.57 -5.28 0.66
CA PRO A 45 13.81 -6.72 0.64
C PRO A 45 15.07 -7.11 -0.15
N ARG A 46 15.76 -8.18 0.29
CA ARG A 46 17.02 -8.62 -0.33
C ARG A 46 16.82 -9.14 -1.75
N GLU A 47 15.60 -9.55 -2.06
CA GLU A 47 15.15 -10.03 -3.36
C GLU A 47 15.10 -8.90 -4.39
N MET A 48 15.09 -7.62 -3.97
CA MET A 48 15.07 -6.47 -4.86
C MET A 48 16.44 -6.30 -5.59
N PRO A 49 16.49 -6.41 -6.93
CA PRO A 49 17.72 -6.23 -7.70
C PRO A 49 18.31 -4.83 -7.57
N GLU A 50 19.64 -4.73 -7.70
CA GLU A 50 20.35 -3.45 -7.55
C GLU A 50 20.00 -2.48 -8.70
N SER A 51 19.74 -3.02 -9.89
CA SER A 51 19.20 -2.28 -11.03
C SER A 51 17.88 -1.58 -10.70
N GLY A 52 16.99 -2.25 -9.95
CA GLY A 52 15.73 -1.68 -9.47
C GLY A 52 15.94 -0.56 -8.43
N LYS A 53 16.87 -0.75 -7.48
CA LYS A 53 17.21 0.28 -6.48
C LYS A 53 17.83 1.52 -7.11
N ALA A 54 18.76 1.33 -8.05
CA ALA A 54 19.39 2.41 -8.80
C ALA A 54 18.36 3.18 -9.63
N PHE A 55 17.44 2.47 -10.29
CA PHE A 55 16.34 3.08 -11.04
C PHE A 55 15.43 3.92 -10.13
N LEU A 56 15.00 3.38 -8.97
CA LEU A 56 14.19 4.14 -8.02
C LEU A 56 14.92 5.39 -7.54
N MET A 57 16.20 5.27 -7.16
CA MET A 57 16.99 6.44 -6.75
C MET A 57 17.01 7.53 -7.83
N ALA A 58 17.21 7.16 -9.10
CA ALA A 58 17.19 8.11 -10.21
C ALA A 58 15.80 8.74 -10.41
N GLN A 59 14.72 7.98 -10.22
CA GLN A 59 13.35 8.52 -10.22
C GLN A 59 13.15 9.57 -9.13
N PHE A 60 13.57 9.28 -7.89
CA PHE A 60 13.51 10.24 -6.79
C PHE A 60 14.31 11.52 -7.11
N GLU A 61 15.55 11.39 -7.60
CA GLU A 61 16.41 12.54 -7.92
C GLU A 61 15.86 13.42 -9.04
N SER A 62 15.17 12.81 -10.01
CA SER A 62 14.60 13.55 -11.15
C SER A 62 13.28 14.27 -10.84
N SER A 63 12.56 13.85 -9.80
CA SER A 63 11.15 14.22 -9.57
C SER A 63 10.87 14.94 -8.26
N ILE A 64 11.52 14.58 -7.14
CA ILE A 64 11.11 15.06 -5.81
C ILE A 64 11.27 16.57 -5.66
N ASP A 65 12.42 17.13 -6.05
CA ASP A 65 12.67 18.57 -5.89
C ASP A 65 11.66 19.40 -6.70
N LYS A 66 11.27 18.92 -7.89
CA LYS A 66 10.22 19.53 -8.71
C LYS A 66 8.84 19.43 -8.04
N GLY A 67 8.52 18.26 -7.47
CA GLY A 67 7.27 18.02 -6.75
C GLY A 67 7.12 18.87 -5.49
N LEU A 68 8.18 19.00 -4.70
CA LEU A 68 8.22 19.87 -3.52
C LEU A 68 8.09 21.34 -3.91
N THR A 69 8.79 21.77 -4.97
CA THR A 69 8.64 23.13 -5.51
C THR A 69 7.19 23.40 -5.95
N PHE A 70 6.55 22.42 -6.61
CA PHE A 70 5.13 22.50 -6.98
C PHE A 70 4.22 22.63 -5.74
N LEU A 71 4.46 21.83 -4.69
CA LEU A 71 3.71 21.92 -3.43
C LEU A 71 3.84 23.29 -2.75
N HIS A 72 5.04 23.85 -2.71
CA HIS A 72 5.29 25.17 -2.12
C HIS A 72 4.64 26.28 -2.96
N LYS A 73 4.63 26.15 -4.29
CA LYS A 73 3.93 27.07 -5.19
C LYS A 73 2.42 27.11 -4.92
N PHE A 74 1.81 25.95 -4.65
CA PHE A 74 0.36 25.82 -4.41
C PHE A 74 0.01 25.59 -2.94
N LYS A 75 0.80 26.16 -2.03
CA LYS A 75 0.67 25.96 -0.58
C LYS A 75 -0.74 26.25 -0.05
N GLU A 76 -1.39 27.30 -0.54
CA GLU A 76 -2.74 27.70 -0.11
C GLU A 76 -3.86 26.70 -0.48
N HIS A 77 -3.58 25.80 -1.42
CA HIS A 77 -4.54 24.79 -1.89
C HIS A 77 -4.37 23.43 -1.18
N GLN A 78 -3.41 23.32 -0.26
CA GLN A 78 -3.23 22.12 0.56
C GLN A 78 -4.35 22.03 1.62
N ALA A 79 -4.83 20.81 1.88
CA ALA A 79 -5.81 20.58 2.95
C ALA A 79 -5.18 20.74 4.34
N VAL A 80 -3.96 20.21 4.49
CA VAL A 80 -3.12 20.34 5.67
C VAL A 80 -1.69 20.53 5.17
N GLU A 81 -0.99 21.54 5.69
CA GLU A 81 0.42 21.74 5.39
C GLU A 81 1.23 20.61 6.02
N ALA A 82 1.85 19.78 5.17
CA ALA A 82 2.69 18.69 5.60
C ALA A 82 4.17 19.02 5.37
N PRO A 83 5.07 18.66 6.30
CA PRO A 83 6.50 18.78 6.08
C PRO A 83 6.96 17.96 4.86
N ASP A 84 7.92 18.48 4.09
CA ASP A 84 8.45 17.84 2.87
C ASP A 84 8.86 16.38 3.11
N LEU A 85 9.50 16.10 4.25
CA LEU A 85 9.93 14.74 4.59
C LEU A 85 8.76 13.78 4.82
N SER A 86 7.62 14.26 5.32
CA SER A 86 6.40 13.44 5.50
C SER A 86 5.79 13.07 4.15
N ILE A 87 5.87 13.97 3.15
CA ILE A 87 5.44 13.69 1.78
C ILE A 87 6.33 12.62 1.14
N VAL A 88 7.65 12.78 1.23
CA VAL A 88 8.61 11.79 0.72
C VAL A 88 8.49 10.45 1.46
N GLY A 89 8.24 10.50 2.78
CA GLY A 89 7.96 9.31 3.58
C GLY A 89 6.72 8.57 3.10
N THR A 90 5.63 9.28 2.81
CA THR A 90 4.40 8.69 2.27
C THR A 90 4.64 7.99 0.94
N LEU A 91 5.40 8.60 0.04
CA LEU A 91 5.84 7.98 -1.22
C LEU A 91 6.60 6.66 -0.98
N CYS A 92 7.59 6.69 -0.08
CA CYS A 92 8.37 5.51 0.29
C CYS A 92 7.52 4.40 0.90
N HIS A 93 6.55 4.74 1.75
CA HIS A 93 5.67 3.78 2.41
C HIS A 93 4.70 3.09 1.42
N ILE A 94 4.10 3.84 0.48
CA ILE A 94 3.25 3.27 -0.57
C ILE A 94 4.07 2.32 -1.45
N LEU A 95 5.27 2.75 -1.87
CA LEU A 95 6.18 1.90 -2.67
C LEU A 95 6.60 0.64 -1.92
N ALA A 96 7.00 0.77 -0.65
CA ALA A 96 7.38 -0.36 0.18
C ALA A 96 6.26 -1.40 0.27
N ALA A 97 5.01 -0.95 0.44
CA ALA A 97 3.86 -1.85 0.49
C ALA A 97 3.68 -2.69 -0.79
N TYR A 98 3.88 -2.09 -1.97
CA TYR A 98 3.86 -2.82 -3.24
C TYR A 98 5.07 -3.75 -3.41
N ILE A 99 6.27 -3.28 -3.04
CA ILE A 99 7.51 -4.06 -3.14
C ILE A 99 7.43 -5.29 -2.22
N ASP A 100 6.98 -5.14 -0.99
CA ASP A 100 6.79 -6.25 -0.05
C ASP A 100 5.74 -7.25 -0.57
N PHE A 101 4.66 -6.76 -1.20
CA PHE A 101 3.67 -7.61 -1.83
C PHE A 101 4.25 -8.42 -3.00
N ILE A 102 4.99 -7.77 -3.91
CA ILE A 102 5.68 -8.42 -5.03
C ILE A 102 6.66 -9.47 -4.50
N GLY A 103 7.49 -9.11 -3.52
CA GLY A 103 8.46 -10.01 -2.91
C GLY A 103 7.84 -11.26 -2.29
N SER A 104 6.61 -11.15 -1.75
CA SER A 104 5.89 -12.27 -1.13
C SER A 104 5.07 -13.13 -2.09
N HIS A 105 4.65 -12.62 -3.26
CA HIS A 105 3.68 -13.30 -4.13
C HIS A 105 4.16 -13.59 -5.56
N GLY A 106 5.28 -13.01 -6.02
CA GLY A 106 5.83 -13.30 -7.36
C GLY A 106 7.33 -13.10 -7.51
N GLY A 107 8.01 -12.59 -6.47
CA GLY A 107 9.42 -12.22 -6.54
C GLY A 107 9.70 -11.13 -7.58
N PHE A 108 10.96 -10.70 -7.67
CA PHE A 108 11.40 -9.68 -8.64
C PHE A 108 11.98 -10.26 -9.93
N GLY A 109 11.99 -11.59 -10.06
CA GLY A 109 12.81 -12.31 -11.03
C GLY A 109 14.31 -12.15 -10.75
N ASN A 110 15.15 -12.74 -11.60
CA ASN A 110 16.60 -12.52 -11.62
C ASN A 110 16.99 -11.75 -12.90
N PRO A 111 16.66 -10.44 -13.02
CA PRO A 111 16.99 -9.66 -14.20
C PRO A 111 18.52 -9.54 -14.40
N ASP A 112 19.28 -9.35 -13.31
CA ASP A 112 20.72 -9.10 -13.36
C ASP A 112 21.57 -10.30 -13.83
N GLU A 113 21.07 -11.55 -13.66
CA GLU A 113 21.74 -12.75 -14.18
C GLU A 113 21.45 -12.97 -15.67
N ARG A 114 20.22 -12.67 -16.12
CA ARG A 114 19.84 -12.83 -17.53
C ARG A 114 20.41 -11.73 -18.43
N GLU A 115 20.54 -10.50 -17.94
CA GLU A 115 21.26 -9.45 -18.68
C GLU A 115 22.74 -9.80 -18.90
N LYS A 116 23.38 -10.44 -17.90
CA LYS A 116 24.73 -11.00 -18.06
C LYS A 116 24.76 -12.15 -19.07
N GLU A 117 23.79 -13.07 -19.06
CA GLU A 117 23.70 -14.14 -20.06
C GLU A 117 23.46 -13.62 -21.48
N VAL A 118 22.61 -12.61 -21.66
CA VAL A 118 22.34 -11.99 -22.97
C VAL A 118 23.58 -11.21 -23.46
N SER A 119 24.26 -10.51 -22.57
CA SER A 119 25.52 -9.81 -22.88
C SER A 119 26.65 -10.79 -23.26
N LEU A 120 26.74 -11.94 -22.57
CA LEU A 120 27.71 -13.00 -22.87
C LEU A 120 27.38 -13.73 -24.19
N ARG A 121 26.09 -13.92 -24.51
CA ARG A 121 25.66 -14.49 -25.81
C ARG A 121 25.89 -13.51 -26.97
N ALA A 122 25.73 -12.21 -26.76
CA ALA A 122 26.04 -11.18 -27.75
C ALA A 122 27.55 -11.03 -28.03
N ALA A 123 28.41 -11.47 -27.10
CA ALA A 123 29.86 -11.44 -27.24
C ALA A 123 30.47 -12.70 -27.89
N SER A 124 29.65 -13.65 -28.36
CA SER A 124 30.13 -14.85 -29.06
C SER A 124 30.20 -14.59 -30.59
N PRO A 125 31.35 -14.77 -31.27
CA PRO A 125 31.41 -14.58 -32.71
C PRO A 125 30.65 -15.70 -33.44
N GLY A 126 29.90 -15.33 -34.48
CA GLY A 126 29.11 -16.26 -35.31
C GLY A 126 29.97 -17.32 -36.02
N PRO A 127 29.37 -18.43 -36.48
CA PRO A 127 30.12 -19.55 -37.01
C PRO A 127 30.55 -19.29 -38.46
N GLU A 128 31.87 -19.23 -38.70
CA GLU A 128 32.43 -19.33 -40.05
C GLU A 128 32.47 -20.78 -40.52
N ASP A 129 31.94 -21.00 -41.71
CA ASP A 129 32.07 -22.18 -42.55
C ASP A 129 33.52 -22.63 -42.71
N ARG A 130 33.84 -23.89 -42.39
CA ARG A 130 34.86 -24.68 -43.14
C ARG A 130 34.50 -26.17 -43.18
N THR A 131 34.30 -26.64 -44.41
CA THR A 131 34.09 -28.03 -44.81
C THR A 131 35.41 -28.74 -45.11
N SER A 132 35.40 -30.07 -44.90
CA SER A 132 36.34 -31.11 -45.39
C SER A 132 37.75 -31.15 -44.74
N SER A 133 38.42 -32.28 -44.47
CA SER A 133 38.29 -33.67 -44.91
C SER A 133 39.13 -34.65 -44.02
N ARG A 134 38.65 -35.89 -43.88
CA ARG A 134 39.34 -37.21 -43.87
C ARG A 134 40.81 -37.35 -43.40
N THR A 135 41.08 -38.19 -42.38
CA THR A 135 41.63 -39.58 -42.45
C THR A 135 42.30 -40.10 -41.16
N SER A 136 42.22 -41.43 -41.01
CA SER A 136 42.75 -42.41 -40.06
C SER A 136 44.17 -42.25 -39.47
N SER A 137 44.39 -42.68 -38.21
CA SER A 137 44.99 -43.99 -37.85
C SER A 137 45.65 -44.04 -36.43
N ARG A 138 45.19 -45.05 -35.68
CA ARG A 138 45.83 -45.95 -34.68
C ARG A 138 47.21 -45.70 -34.01
N THR A 139 47.20 -46.08 -32.72
CA THR A 139 48.23 -46.72 -31.83
C THR A 139 49.20 -45.89 -30.98
N GLY A 140 49.22 -46.18 -29.67
CA GLY A 140 50.47 -46.51 -28.97
C GLY A 140 50.82 -45.83 -27.63
N THR A 141 50.51 -46.54 -26.52
CA THR A 141 51.38 -46.78 -25.32
C THR A 141 51.69 -45.73 -24.24
N GLY A 142 51.54 -46.19 -22.97
CA GLY A 142 52.41 -45.89 -21.81
C GLY A 142 52.05 -44.67 -20.95
N SER A 143 51.39 -44.75 -19.78
CA SER A 143 51.80 -45.31 -18.47
C SER A 143 52.21 -44.24 -17.42
N ARG A 144 51.38 -44.19 -16.36
CA ARG A 144 51.68 -43.97 -14.92
C ARG A 144 52.37 -42.70 -14.42
N ALA A 145 51.64 -41.96 -13.59
CA ALA A 145 51.91 -41.55 -12.18
C ALA A 145 51.16 -40.23 -11.94
N SER A 146 50.50 -39.90 -10.83
CA SER A 146 50.48 -40.45 -9.47
C SER A 146 49.23 -39.94 -8.75
N LYS A 147 48.62 -40.85 -8.00
CA LYS A 147 47.60 -40.63 -6.96
C LYS A 147 47.99 -39.51 -5.98
N LEU A 148 47.10 -38.53 -5.76
CA LEU A 148 46.70 -38.11 -4.41
C LEU A 148 45.38 -37.32 -4.47
N LYS A 149 44.53 -37.49 -3.46
CA LYS A 149 43.21 -36.85 -3.23
C LYS A 149 41.99 -37.50 -3.92
N ARG A 150 41.74 -38.76 -3.59
CA ARG A 150 40.38 -39.35 -3.59
C ARG A 150 39.98 -39.70 -2.16
N ARG A 151 39.55 -38.71 -1.39
CA ARG A 151 38.93 -38.92 -0.07
C ARG A 151 37.98 -37.78 0.32
N GLN A 152 37.04 -37.40 -0.57
CA GLN A 152 35.89 -36.53 -0.27
C GLN A 152 34.86 -36.62 -1.42
N THR A 153 34.29 -37.80 -1.67
CA THR A 153 33.23 -37.97 -2.70
C THR A 153 32.35 -39.19 -2.44
N LYS A 154 32.01 -39.43 -1.18
CA LYS A 154 31.04 -40.48 -0.80
C LYS A 154 30.07 -40.09 0.32
N LYS A 155 30.01 -38.80 0.68
CA LYS A 155 29.04 -38.26 1.66
C LYS A 155 28.07 -37.22 1.08
N GLN A 156 28.11 -36.99 -0.23
CA GLN A 156 27.22 -36.05 -0.94
C GLN A 156 26.20 -36.73 -1.88
N VAL A 157 26.26 -38.04 -2.07
CA VAL A 157 25.30 -38.77 -2.93
C VAL A 157 24.09 -39.28 -2.14
N LYS A 158 24.24 -39.52 -0.83
CA LYS A 158 23.14 -40.05 0.01
C LYS A 158 22.18 -38.98 0.56
N ALA A 159 22.57 -37.71 0.54
CA ALA A 159 21.72 -36.59 0.99
C ALA A 159 20.86 -36.00 -0.15
N LYS A 160 21.08 -36.42 -1.41
CA LYS A 160 20.32 -35.97 -2.58
C LYS A 160 19.13 -36.87 -2.93
N GLU A 161 19.17 -38.14 -2.52
CA GLU A 161 18.04 -39.07 -2.75
C GLU A 161 16.92 -38.93 -1.70
N GLU A 162 17.20 -38.44 -0.49
CA GLU A 162 16.16 -38.20 0.53
C GLU A 162 15.38 -36.89 0.31
N THR A 163 15.99 -35.88 -0.33
CA THR A 163 15.31 -34.62 -0.68
C THR A 163 14.38 -34.74 -1.90
N ASP A 164 14.70 -35.62 -2.85
CA ASP A 164 13.86 -35.85 -4.04
C ASP A 164 12.59 -36.66 -3.74
N LEU A 165 12.55 -37.42 -2.63
CA LEU A 165 11.37 -38.16 -2.20
C LEU A 165 10.39 -37.27 -1.40
N SER A 166 10.88 -36.29 -0.64
CA SER A 166 10.03 -35.31 0.03
C SER A 166 9.35 -34.34 -0.94
N ASP A 167 10.04 -33.95 -2.03
CA ASP A 167 9.45 -33.10 -3.07
C ASP A 167 8.35 -33.82 -3.87
N ARG A 168 8.51 -35.12 -4.14
CA ARG A 168 7.47 -35.91 -4.83
C ARG A 168 6.22 -36.18 -4.01
N MET A 169 6.31 -36.18 -2.67
CA MET A 169 5.14 -36.32 -1.80
C MET A 169 4.40 -34.99 -1.60
N HIS A 170 5.06 -33.85 -1.80
CA HIS A 170 4.41 -32.54 -1.76
C HIS A 170 3.68 -32.17 -3.06
N ASP A 171 4.09 -32.78 -4.19
CA ASP A 171 3.57 -32.51 -5.53
C ASP A 171 2.29 -33.31 -5.90
N GLN A 172 1.90 -34.30 -5.08
CA GLN A 172 0.68 -35.09 -5.31
C GLN A 172 -0.58 -34.55 -4.61
N ARG A 173 -0.50 -33.43 -3.88
CA ARG A 173 -1.64 -32.83 -3.16
C ARG A 173 -2.20 -31.52 -3.73
N SER A 174 -1.73 -31.05 -4.88
CA SER A 174 -2.21 -29.80 -5.51
C SER A 174 -2.69 -29.96 -6.94
N LYS A 175 -3.31 -31.10 -7.30
CA LYS A 175 -4.10 -31.18 -8.52
C LYS A 175 -5.43 -30.44 -8.32
N GLY A 176 -5.45 -29.14 -8.63
CA GLY A 176 -6.70 -28.38 -8.67
C GLY A 176 -6.64 -26.85 -8.55
N SER A 177 -5.57 -26.16 -8.97
CA SER A 177 -5.66 -24.75 -9.40
C SER A 177 -4.45 -24.41 -10.27
N GLU A 178 -4.67 -23.79 -11.43
CA GLU A 178 -3.57 -23.18 -12.19
C GLU A 178 -2.89 -22.15 -11.30
N LYS A 179 -1.58 -22.29 -11.06
CA LYS A 179 -0.82 -21.34 -10.24
C LYS A 179 -0.77 -20.00 -10.98
N LYS A 180 -1.52 -19.00 -10.53
CA LYS A 180 -1.50 -17.63 -11.07
C LYS A 180 -0.07 -17.10 -11.06
N MET A 181 0.39 -16.55 -12.20
CA MET A 181 1.73 -15.97 -12.34
C MET A 181 1.65 -14.45 -12.46
N PHE A 182 2.47 -13.73 -11.70
CA PHE A 182 2.51 -12.26 -11.71
C PHE A 182 3.35 -11.70 -12.86
N PHE A 183 3.20 -10.39 -13.16
CA PHE A 183 3.84 -9.75 -14.31
C PHE A 183 5.36 -9.95 -14.36
N LEU A 184 6.05 -9.77 -13.23
CA LEU A 184 7.51 -9.91 -13.16
C LEU A 184 7.99 -11.37 -13.31
N GLU A 185 7.16 -12.34 -12.96
CA GLU A 185 7.48 -13.75 -13.24
C GLU A 185 7.43 -14.05 -14.74
N LYS A 186 6.48 -13.43 -15.46
CA LYS A 186 6.32 -13.54 -16.91
C LYS A 186 7.37 -12.72 -17.67
N HIS A 187 7.69 -11.52 -17.19
CA HIS A 187 8.57 -10.55 -17.84
C HIS A 187 9.63 -9.94 -16.89
N PRO A 188 10.65 -10.70 -16.46
CA PRO A 188 11.68 -10.20 -15.54
C PRO A 188 12.44 -8.96 -16.04
N THR A 189 12.59 -8.80 -17.36
CA THR A 189 13.30 -7.66 -17.98
C THR A 189 12.51 -6.36 -17.93
N GLN A 190 11.25 -6.39 -17.50
CA GLN A 190 10.38 -5.20 -17.42
C GLN A 190 10.26 -4.65 -15.99
N LEU A 191 11.19 -5.02 -15.11
CA LEU A 191 11.22 -4.56 -13.72
C LEU A 191 11.18 -3.03 -13.61
N THR A 192 12.05 -2.33 -14.34
CA THR A 192 12.11 -0.86 -14.31
C THR A 192 10.81 -0.22 -14.82
N ASN A 193 10.15 -0.84 -15.80
CA ASN A 193 8.87 -0.35 -16.31
C ASN A 193 7.75 -0.44 -15.27
N LEU A 194 7.65 -1.59 -14.57
CA LEU A 194 6.66 -1.76 -13.50
C LEU A 194 6.97 -0.84 -12.31
N LEU A 195 8.23 -0.77 -11.88
CA LEU A 195 8.65 0.14 -10.80
C LEU A 195 8.37 1.60 -11.16
N GLY A 196 8.55 2.01 -12.42
CA GLY A 196 8.20 3.35 -12.88
C GLY A 196 6.71 3.64 -12.74
N LYS A 197 5.84 2.71 -13.15
CA LYS A 197 4.38 2.86 -13.00
C LYS A 197 3.95 2.92 -11.54
N LEU A 198 4.52 2.07 -10.68
CA LEU A 198 4.30 2.08 -9.24
C LEU A 198 4.81 3.37 -8.58
N PHE A 199 5.94 3.89 -9.05
CA PHE A 199 6.49 5.18 -8.61
C PHE A 199 5.54 6.31 -8.95
N VAL A 200 5.05 6.40 -10.19
CA VAL A 200 4.07 7.42 -10.60
C VAL A 200 2.78 7.32 -9.77
N PHE A 201 2.28 6.11 -9.54
CA PHE A 201 1.11 5.91 -8.69
C PHE A 201 1.38 6.43 -7.27
N ALA A 202 2.47 6.02 -6.64
CA ALA A 202 2.80 6.42 -5.29
C ALA A 202 3.06 7.94 -5.19
N TYR A 203 3.72 8.53 -6.19
CA TYR A 203 4.00 9.97 -6.30
C TYR A 203 2.71 10.78 -6.40
N THR A 204 1.77 10.30 -7.20
CA THR A 204 0.44 10.90 -7.37
C THR A 204 -0.30 10.99 -6.04
N TRP A 205 -0.26 9.93 -5.24
CA TRP A 205 -0.97 9.89 -3.95
C TRP A 205 -0.18 10.50 -2.78
N SER A 206 1.14 10.64 -2.89
CA SER A 206 1.95 11.32 -1.88
C SER A 206 1.94 12.84 -2.03
N ILE A 207 2.19 13.36 -3.23
CA ILE A 207 2.28 14.80 -3.50
C ILE A 207 0.90 15.33 -3.87
N GLY A 208 0.25 14.68 -4.83
CA GLY A 208 -1.08 15.07 -5.28
C GLY A 208 -2.19 14.79 -4.27
N GLY A 209 -1.98 13.89 -3.30
CA GLY A 209 -2.96 13.56 -2.27
C GLY A 209 -3.16 14.64 -1.20
N VAL A 210 -2.28 15.65 -1.13
CA VAL A 210 -2.30 16.72 -0.12
C VAL A 210 -3.25 17.86 -0.50
N PHE A 211 -3.50 18.04 -1.79
CA PHE A 211 -4.34 19.10 -2.29
C PHE A 211 -5.82 18.84 -2.00
N LYS A 212 -6.56 19.92 -1.76
CA LYS A 212 -8.02 19.87 -1.63
C LYS A 212 -8.61 19.40 -2.96
N ARG A 213 -9.27 18.23 -2.94
CA ARG A 213 -10.00 17.74 -4.11
C ARG A 213 -11.28 18.53 -4.27
N ARG A 214 -11.59 18.90 -5.51
CA ARG A 214 -12.83 19.59 -5.86
C ARG A 214 -13.99 18.60 -5.84
N GLU A 215 -14.54 18.36 -4.65
CA GLU A 215 -15.91 17.90 -4.47
C GLU A 215 -16.47 18.75 -3.34
N PHE A 216 -17.60 19.44 -3.57
CA PHE A 216 -18.31 20.34 -2.65
C PHE A 216 -17.87 21.82 -2.54
N MET A 217 -17.30 22.42 -3.59
CA MET A 217 -17.39 23.89 -3.67
C MET A 217 -18.76 24.26 -4.25
N ASP A 218 -19.69 24.58 -3.36
CA ASP A 218 -21.07 24.99 -3.66
C ASP A 218 -21.12 25.99 -4.82
N GLU A 219 -22.05 25.77 -5.76
CA GLU A 219 -22.45 26.78 -6.74
C GLU A 219 -23.07 28.02 -6.06
N ASP A 220 -23.42 27.92 -4.77
CA ASP A 220 -24.25 28.88 -4.03
C ASP A 220 -23.51 29.92 -3.19
N ASP A 221 -22.17 29.93 -3.08
CA ASP A 221 -21.44 31.06 -2.47
C ASP A 221 -21.34 32.29 -3.42
N SER A 222 -22.39 32.50 -4.21
CA SER A 222 -22.58 33.68 -5.05
C SER A 222 -23.06 34.90 -4.24
N SER A 223 -23.32 34.75 -2.93
CA SER A 223 -23.92 35.78 -2.09
C SER A 223 -22.92 36.66 -1.31
N VAL A 224 -21.61 36.41 -1.39
CA VAL A 224 -20.58 37.32 -0.85
C VAL A 224 -19.59 37.78 -1.93
N LYS A 225 -20.10 38.28 -3.05
CA LYS A 225 -19.28 39.06 -3.99
C LYS A 225 -19.02 40.46 -3.43
N ARG A 226 -17.97 40.61 -2.60
CA ARG A 226 -17.28 41.91 -2.50
C ARG A 226 -16.54 42.14 -3.81
N ALA A 227 -16.90 43.23 -4.49
CA ALA A 227 -16.23 43.69 -5.69
C ALA A 227 -14.72 43.88 -5.42
N GLY A 228 -13.85 43.20 -6.18
CA GLY A 228 -12.43 43.57 -6.22
C GLY A 228 -11.37 42.50 -6.47
N ALA A 229 -11.68 41.19 -6.47
CA ALA A 229 -10.70 40.18 -6.86
C ALA A 229 -11.40 38.97 -7.49
N SER A 230 -11.34 38.86 -8.82
CA SER A 230 -11.59 37.60 -9.50
C SER A 230 -10.42 36.67 -9.18
N VAL A 231 -10.46 35.98 -8.04
CA VAL A 231 -9.55 34.87 -7.77
C VAL A 231 -9.90 33.80 -8.79
N GLU A 232 -9.07 33.65 -9.82
CA GLU A 232 -9.20 32.56 -10.79
C GLU A 232 -9.28 31.25 -10.01
N ARG A 233 -10.38 30.52 -10.21
CA ARG A 233 -10.62 29.24 -9.52
C ARG A 233 -9.72 28.18 -10.12
N ILE A 234 -8.52 28.00 -9.57
CA ILE A 234 -7.54 27.03 -10.05
C ILE A 234 -8.07 25.60 -9.81
N ASP A 235 -7.99 24.76 -10.84
CA ASP A 235 -8.29 23.33 -10.72
C ASP A 235 -7.02 22.56 -10.37
N MET A 236 -6.76 22.37 -9.08
CA MET A 236 -5.55 21.67 -8.64
C MET A 236 -5.44 20.24 -9.16
N ASN A 237 -6.56 19.56 -9.42
CA ASN A 237 -6.51 18.20 -9.96
C ASN A 237 -5.95 18.23 -11.39
N ASN A 238 -6.40 19.18 -12.21
CA ASN A 238 -5.91 19.32 -13.59
C ASN A 238 -4.49 19.88 -13.64
N GLU A 239 -4.16 20.86 -12.79
CA GLU A 239 -2.81 21.41 -12.69
C GLU A 239 -1.81 20.32 -12.30
N PHE A 240 -2.14 19.50 -11.30
CA PHE A 240 -1.29 18.40 -10.89
C PHE A 240 -1.23 17.28 -11.93
N ASP A 241 -2.32 17.00 -12.65
CA ASP A 241 -2.33 16.04 -13.75
C ASP A 241 -1.38 16.45 -14.87
N ASN A 242 -1.46 17.71 -15.31
CA ASN A 242 -0.59 18.28 -16.32
C ASN A 242 0.88 18.24 -15.87
N PHE A 243 1.15 18.67 -14.64
CA PHE A 243 2.49 18.61 -14.05
C PHE A 243 3.03 17.18 -14.00
N SER A 244 2.21 16.21 -13.58
CA SER A 244 2.60 14.80 -13.50
C SER A 244 2.90 14.22 -14.88
N ARG A 245 2.11 14.58 -15.90
CA ARG A 245 2.34 14.15 -17.28
C ARG A 245 3.63 14.73 -17.85
N GLU A 246 3.87 16.02 -17.68
CA GLU A 246 5.12 16.67 -18.10
C GLU A 246 6.34 16.05 -17.40
N LEU A 247 6.19 15.68 -16.13
CA LEU A 247 7.29 15.15 -15.33
C LEU A 247 7.70 13.72 -15.72
N PHE A 248 6.73 12.86 -16.07
CA PHE A 248 6.96 11.43 -16.25
C PHE A 248 6.82 10.93 -17.70
N ASP A 249 6.15 11.66 -18.59
CA ASP A 249 6.02 11.31 -20.02
C ASP A 249 7.25 11.81 -20.82
N VAL A 250 8.42 11.41 -20.35
CA VAL A 250 9.74 11.70 -20.92
C VAL A 250 10.30 10.48 -21.65
N GLU A 251 11.39 10.65 -22.41
CA GLU A 251 12.04 9.53 -23.08
C GLU A 251 12.65 8.51 -22.07
N PRO A 252 12.73 7.22 -22.44
CA PRO A 252 13.44 6.21 -21.65
C PRO A 252 14.90 6.63 -21.37
N PRO A 253 15.50 6.25 -20.22
CA PRO A 253 15.11 5.13 -19.36
C PRO A 253 14.21 5.50 -18.17
N LEU A 254 14.05 6.78 -17.83
CA LEU A 254 13.22 7.23 -16.70
C LEU A 254 11.76 7.50 -17.09
N GLY A 255 11.48 7.64 -18.38
CA GLY A 255 10.13 7.80 -18.91
C GLY A 255 9.16 6.68 -18.54
N VAL A 256 7.96 7.04 -18.12
CA VAL A 256 6.85 6.11 -17.85
C VAL A 256 5.71 6.42 -18.81
N ARG A 257 5.32 5.44 -19.63
CA ARG A 257 4.18 5.58 -20.54
C ARG A 257 2.88 5.68 -19.73
N LEU A 258 2.31 6.87 -19.67
CA LEU A 258 1.06 7.15 -18.97
C LEU A 258 -0.16 6.83 -19.86
N PRO A 259 -1.34 6.56 -19.26
CA PRO A 259 -2.57 6.34 -20.02
C PRO A 259 -2.96 7.56 -20.85
N ALA A 260 -3.24 7.34 -22.12
CA ALA A 260 -3.84 8.33 -23.00
C ALA A 260 -5.35 8.45 -22.72
N GLY A 261 -5.86 9.68 -22.64
CA GLY A 261 -7.30 9.96 -22.49
C GLY A 261 -7.61 11.10 -21.52
N ASN A 262 -8.90 11.45 -21.42
CA ASN A 262 -9.39 12.60 -20.63
C ASN A 262 -9.51 12.33 -19.12
N ARG A 263 -9.01 11.19 -18.64
CA ARG A 263 -9.06 10.85 -17.21
C ARG A 263 -7.79 11.34 -16.54
N SER A 264 -7.94 11.95 -15.36
CA SER A 264 -6.81 12.28 -14.51
C SER A 264 -6.05 11.03 -14.05
N ILE A 265 -4.77 11.18 -13.73
CA ILE A 265 -3.87 10.15 -13.22
C ILE A 265 -4.38 9.51 -11.92
N TYR A 266 -5.15 10.23 -11.09
CA TYR A 266 -5.85 9.66 -9.93
C TYR A 266 -6.90 8.61 -10.33
N GLY A 267 -7.32 8.62 -11.59
CA GLY A 267 -8.29 7.72 -12.19
C GLY A 267 -7.82 6.29 -12.38
N TYR A 268 -6.54 6.00 -12.13
CA TYR A 268 -5.93 4.71 -12.41
C TYR A 268 -5.27 4.07 -11.17
N PHE A 269 -5.24 2.74 -11.14
CA PHE A 269 -4.36 1.92 -10.31
C PHE A 269 -3.41 1.12 -11.20
N VAL A 270 -2.40 0.47 -10.60
CA VAL A 270 -1.45 -0.36 -11.35
C VAL A 270 -1.82 -1.82 -11.16
N ASP A 271 -2.11 -2.51 -12.26
CA ASP A 271 -2.30 -3.94 -12.28
C ASP A 271 -0.95 -4.66 -12.18
N LEU A 272 -0.82 -5.56 -11.20
CA LEU A 272 0.40 -6.34 -10.96
C LEU A 272 0.48 -7.62 -11.79
N GLU A 273 -0.62 -8.05 -12.43
CA GLU A 273 -0.61 -9.19 -13.36
C GLU A 273 -0.27 -8.73 -14.78
N GLY A 274 -0.93 -7.67 -15.27
CA GLY A 274 -0.72 -7.09 -16.61
C GLY A 274 0.35 -6.02 -16.67
N GLY A 275 0.77 -5.46 -15.52
CA GLY A 275 1.79 -4.41 -15.44
C GLY A 275 1.34 -3.09 -16.06
N SER A 276 0.03 -2.85 -16.24
CA SER A 276 -0.54 -1.67 -16.89
C SER A 276 -1.36 -0.82 -15.92
N PHE A 277 -1.57 0.45 -16.27
CA PHE A 277 -2.54 1.28 -15.57
C PHE A 277 -3.96 0.86 -15.94
N VAL A 278 -4.80 0.62 -14.93
CA VAL A 278 -6.20 0.19 -15.09
C VAL A 278 -7.11 1.21 -14.39
N PRO A 279 -8.23 1.61 -15.01
CA PRO A 279 -9.13 2.56 -14.39
C PRO A 279 -9.89 1.96 -13.20
N TRP A 280 -10.05 2.75 -12.13
CA TRP A 280 -10.75 2.33 -10.91
C TRP A 280 -12.22 1.91 -11.14
N ASP A 281 -12.88 2.48 -12.15
CA ASP A 281 -14.29 2.19 -12.47
C ASP A 281 -14.55 0.72 -12.78
N VAL A 282 -13.53 -0.02 -13.22
CA VAL A 282 -13.63 -1.46 -13.53
C VAL A 282 -13.92 -2.29 -12.28
N LEU A 283 -13.59 -1.77 -11.09
CA LEU A 283 -13.86 -2.43 -9.81
C LEU A 283 -15.27 -2.13 -9.27
N ILE A 284 -16.02 -1.24 -9.92
CA ILE A 284 -17.33 -0.82 -9.46
C ILE A 284 -18.41 -1.63 -10.17
N PRO A 285 -19.40 -2.19 -9.42
CA PRO A 285 -20.54 -2.84 -10.04
C PRO A 285 -21.31 -1.88 -10.95
N ASN A 286 -21.68 -2.36 -12.14
CA ASN A 286 -22.49 -1.57 -13.08
C ASN A 286 -23.83 -1.17 -12.45
N THR A 287 -24.35 0.00 -12.83
CA THR A 287 -25.63 0.56 -12.35
C THR A 287 -26.79 -0.43 -12.48
N LYS A 288 -26.80 -1.27 -13.54
CA LYS A 288 -27.82 -2.33 -13.73
C LYS A 288 -27.79 -3.37 -12.61
N SER A 289 -26.60 -3.83 -12.21
CA SER A 289 -26.44 -4.80 -11.12
C SER A 289 -26.81 -4.20 -9.76
N LEU A 290 -26.64 -2.89 -9.58
CA LEU A 290 -27.10 -2.18 -8.38
C LEU A 290 -28.64 -2.06 -8.33
N ILE A 291 -29.27 -1.76 -9.48
CA ILE A 291 -30.74 -1.70 -9.60
C ILE A 291 -31.36 -3.09 -9.35
N GLU A 292 -30.77 -4.15 -9.91
CA GLU A 292 -31.22 -5.53 -9.67
C GLU A 292 -31.12 -5.92 -8.19
N LYS A 293 -30.01 -5.57 -7.51
CA LYS A 293 -29.88 -5.76 -6.06
C LYS A 293 -30.95 -5.01 -5.28
N GLY A 294 -31.17 -3.73 -5.60
CA GLY A 294 -32.22 -2.92 -4.99
C GLY A 294 -33.61 -3.52 -5.18
N ALA A 295 -33.91 -4.01 -6.39
CA ALA A 295 -35.19 -4.64 -6.71
C ALA A 295 -35.40 -5.96 -5.94
N VAL A 296 -34.37 -6.81 -5.82
CA VAL A 296 -34.44 -8.05 -5.03
C VAL A 296 -34.71 -7.75 -3.55
N ILE A 297 -34.10 -6.70 -3.01
CA ILE A 297 -34.33 -6.27 -1.62
C ILE A 297 -35.78 -5.82 -1.44
N THR A 298 -36.30 -4.96 -2.31
CA THR A 298 -37.70 -4.48 -2.25
C THR A 298 -38.72 -5.61 -2.38
N ILE A 299 -38.44 -6.61 -3.23
CA ILE A 299 -39.30 -7.79 -3.40
C ILE A 299 -39.25 -8.67 -2.13
N GLY A 300 -38.06 -8.88 -1.55
CA GLY A 300 -37.91 -9.63 -0.30
C GLY A 300 -38.59 -8.97 0.90
N GLU A 301 -38.61 -7.63 0.95
CA GLU A 301 -39.37 -6.86 1.94
C GLU A 301 -40.88 -7.01 1.76
N SER A 302 -41.35 -7.00 0.51
CA SER A 302 -42.78 -7.15 0.17
C SER A 302 -43.34 -8.55 0.51
N LEU A 303 -42.47 -9.57 0.50
CA LEU A 303 -42.81 -10.97 0.81
C LEU A 303 -42.70 -11.33 2.31
N GLY A 304 -42.32 -10.39 3.19
CA GLY A 304 -42.33 -10.61 4.64
C GLY A 304 -41.26 -11.57 5.17
N VAL A 305 -40.21 -11.86 4.40
CA VAL A 305 -39.17 -12.85 4.75
C VAL A 305 -38.01 -12.24 5.57
N ALA A 306 -38.02 -10.93 5.81
CA ALA A 306 -36.98 -10.23 6.56
C ALA A 306 -37.36 -10.06 8.05
N SER A 307 -36.61 -10.74 8.94
CA SER A 307 -36.69 -10.53 10.40
C SER A 307 -36.41 -9.07 10.78
N GLU A 308 -37.09 -8.54 11.80
CA GLU A 308 -36.92 -7.14 12.24
C GLU A 308 -35.47 -6.77 12.62
N LYS A 309 -34.66 -7.73 13.10
CA LYS A 309 -33.21 -7.53 13.30
C LYS A 309 -32.45 -7.32 11.99
N LYS A 310 -32.81 -8.08 10.95
CA LYS A 310 -32.28 -7.90 9.58
C LYS A 310 -32.66 -6.52 9.06
N LYS A 311 -33.87 -6.05 9.35
CA LYS A 311 -34.40 -4.74 8.96
C LYS A 311 -33.62 -3.55 9.54
N GLN A 312 -32.98 -3.74 10.70
CA GLN A 312 -32.18 -2.72 11.37
C GLN A 312 -30.72 -2.74 10.91
N GLU A 313 -30.14 -3.93 10.65
CA GLU A 313 -28.82 -4.08 10.03
C GLU A 313 -28.80 -3.65 8.55
N LEU A 314 -29.90 -3.85 7.81
CA LEU A 314 -30.06 -3.44 6.40
C LEU A 314 -30.28 -1.92 6.23
N LYS A 315 -30.80 -1.22 7.26
CA LYS A 315 -31.09 0.22 7.19
C LYS A 315 -29.89 1.12 7.48
N GLU A 316 -28.85 0.64 8.17
CA GLU A 316 -27.78 1.50 8.67
C GLU A 316 -26.53 1.60 7.77
N ALA A 317 -26.28 0.70 6.81
CA ALA A 317 -25.08 0.82 5.97
C ALA A 317 -25.07 -0.07 4.71
N GLU A 318 -25.80 0.30 3.65
CA GLU A 318 -25.37 -0.08 2.30
C GLU A 318 -24.90 1.18 1.57
N ILE A 319 -23.69 1.64 1.93
CA ILE A 319 -23.00 2.67 1.16
C ILE A 319 -22.78 2.10 -0.24
N ILE A 320 -23.30 2.77 -1.26
CA ILE A 320 -23.06 2.41 -2.65
C ILE A 320 -21.55 2.58 -2.92
N PRO A 321 -20.83 1.54 -3.36
CA PRO A 321 -19.40 1.64 -3.61
C PRO A 321 -19.15 2.58 -4.79
N THR A 322 -18.67 3.79 -4.52
CA THR A 322 -18.19 4.74 -5.53
C THR A 322 -16.69 4.54 -5.77
N VAL A 323 -16.18 5.20 -6.82
CA VAL A 323 -14.76 5.13 -7.17
C VAL A 323 -13.88 5.61 -6.02
N ASP A 324 -14.27 6.68 -5.34
CA ASP A 324 -13.48 7.25 -4.25
C ASP A 324 -13.53 6.40 -3.00
N ILE A 325 -14.65 5.73 -2.71
CA ILE A 325 -14.72 4.75 -1.63
C ILE A 325 -13.72 3.62 -1.87
N VAL A 326 -13.69 3.07 -3.08
CA VAL A 326 -12.76 2.00 -3.48
C VAL A 326 -11.31 2.48 -3.36
N ARG A 327 -10.99 3.64 -3.92
CA ARG A 327 -9.65 4.25 -3.88
C ARG A 327 -9.15 4.50 -2.46
N PHE A 328 -9.90 5.25 -1.66
CA PHE A 328 -9.50 5.61 -0.31
C PHE A 328 -9.47 4.40 0.61
N SER A 329 -10.42 3.46 0.46
CA SER A 329 -10.39 2.21 1.22
C SER A 329 -9.17 1.37 0.87
N PHE A 330 -8.79 1.29 -0.41
CA PHE A 330 -7.58 0.59 -0.83
C PHE A 330 -6.32 1.23 -0.24
N LEU A 331 -6.13 2.53 -0.43
CA LEU A 331 -4.94 3.26 0.05
C LEU A 331 -4.81 3.20 1.57
N ALA A 332 -5.90 3.47 2.29
CA ALA A 332 -5.90 3.41 3.74
C ALA A 332 -5.63 1.99 4.23
N SER A 333 -6.25 0.97 3.63
CA SER A 333 -5.98 -0.43 3.98
C SER A 333 -4.53 -0.83 3.71
N LEU A 334 -3.97 -0.40 2.56
CA LEU A 334 -2.58 -0.67 2.19
C LEU A 334 -1.61 -0.10 3.22
N MET A 335 -1.79 1.16 3.61
CA MET A 335 -0.94 1.85 4.57
C MET A 335 -1.10 1.30 5.99
N LEU A 336 -2.34 1.12 6.45
CA LEU A 336 -2.64 0.64 7.80
C LEU A 336 -2.13 -0.79 8.04
N LEU A 337 -2.24 -1.67 7.04
CA LEU A 337 -1.72 -3.04 7.17
C LEU A 337 -0.19 -3.08 7.21
N ASN A 338 0.48 -2.10 6.59
CA ASN A 338 1.93 -1.89 6.68
C ASN A 338 2.36 -1.04 7.90
N LYS A 339 1.44 -0.79 8.84
CA LYS A 339 1.67 -0.05 10.10
C LYS A 339 2.06 1.42 9.88
N HIS A 340 1.56 2.02 8.81
CA HIS A 340 1.69 3.45 8.57
C HIS A 340 0.36 4.15 8.88
N PRO A 341 0.30 5.05 9.88
CA PRO A 341 -0.89 5.85 10.17
C PRO A 341 -1.28 6.71 8.97
N VAL A 342 -2.59 6.93 8.80
CA VAL A 342 -3.14 7.72 7.69
C VAL A 342 -4.03 8.82 8.26
N LEU A 343 -3.84 10.04 7.78
CA LEU A 343 -4.72 11.18 8.04
C LEU A 343 -5.61 11.40 6.81
N LEU A 344 -6.93 11.36 7.00
CA LEU A 344 -7.91 11.71 5.98
C LEU A 344 -8.53 13.06 6.33
N ALA A 345 -8.17 14.09 5.57
CA ALA A 345 -8.68 15.45 5.74
C ALA A 345 -9.75 15.77 4.68
N GLY A 346 -10.73 16.59 5.04
CA GLY A 346 -11.79 17.05 4.15
C GLY A 346 -12.86 17.79 4.93
N GLU A 347 -13.78 18.42 4.23
CA GLU A 347 -14.87 19.20 4.85
C GLU A 347 -15.84 18.33 5.64
N SER A 348 -16.51 18.92 6.64
CA SER A 348 -17.52 18.20 7.41
C SER A 348 -18.68 17.76 6.51
N GLY A 349 -19.31 16.62 6.81
CA GLY A 349 -20.49 16.15 6.08
C GLY A 349 -20.23 15.36 4.79
N VAL A 350 -19.00 15.29 4.28
CA VAL A 350 -18.66 14.57 3.03
C VAL A 350 -18.61 13.02 3.17
N GLY A 351 -19.12 12.47 4.26
CA GLY A 351 -19.18 11.02 4.48
C GLY A 351 -17.88 10.35 4.95
N LYS A 352 -16.81 11.10 5.30
CA LYS A 352 -15.53 10.54 5.78
C LYS A 352 -15.68 9.43 6.83
N THR A 353 -16.42 9.73 7.91
CA THR A 353 -16.68 8.80 9.01
C THR A 353 -17.38 7.53 8.53
N ALA A 354 -18.33 7.66 7.58
CA ALA A 354 -19.06 6.54 7.01
C ALA A 354 -18.16 5.65 6.15
N ILE A 355 -17.31 6.25 5.32
CA ILE A 355 -16.33 5.55 4.47
C ILE A 355 -15.34 4.76 5.33
N ILE A 356 -14.74 5.40 6.34
CA ILE A 356 -13.75 4.75 7.22
C ILE A 356 -14.42 3.64 8.02
N SER A 357 -15.60 3.89 8.58
CA SER A 357 -16.34 2.86 9.34
C SER A 357 -16.71 1.67 8.47
N HIS A 358 -17.12 1.90 7.21
CA HIS A 358 -17.39 0.82 6.27
C HIS A 358 -16.11 0.02 5.97
N MET A 359 -15.01 0.69 5.65
CA MET A 359 -13.72 0.04 5.40
C MET A 359 -13.26 -0.82 6.60
N LEU A 360 -13.33 -0.28 7.82
CA LEU A 360 -12.95 -1.00 9.04
C LEU A 360 -13.80 -2.25 9.24
N LYS A 361 -15.12 -2.16 9.04
CA LYS A 361 -16.01 -3.32 9.09
C LYS A 361 -15.63 -4.40 8.07
N GLN A 362 -15.18 -4.02 6.86
CA GLN A 362 -14.70 -4.99 5.87
C GLN A 362 -13.38 -5.64 6.29
N LEU A 363 -12.46 -4.88 6.90
CA LEU A 363 -11.17 -5.39 7.38
C LEU A 363 -11.31 -6.32 8.60
N GLU A 364 -12.32 -6.12 9.45
CA GLU A 364 -12.61 -6.96 10.62
C GLU A 364 -13.16 -8.35 10.27
N LYS A 365 -13.73 -8.53 9.07
CA LYS A 365 -14.25 -9.82 8.62
C LYS A 365 -13.14 -10.87 8.52
N ASP A 366 -13.51 -12.15 8.66
CA ASP A 366 -12.54 -13.25 8.60
C ASP A 366 -11.88 -13.35 7.23
N GLY A 367 -10.58 -13.08 7.20
CA GLY A 367 -9.81 -12.96 5.96
C GLY A 367 -9.99 -11.64 5.22
N GLY A 368 -10.57 -10.61 5.83
CA GLY A 368 -10.70 -9.25 5.27
C GLY A 368 -9.36 -8.56 5.00
N THR A 369 -8.29 -9.01 5.67
CA THR A 369 -6.90 -8.59 5.41
C THR A 369 -6.18 -9.47 4.41
N SER A 370 -6.80 -10.56 3.95
CA SER A 370 -6.18 -11.45 2.99
C SER A 370 -6.16 -10.79 1.62
N ILE A 371 -4.99 -10.82 1.00
CA ILE A 371 -4.78 -10.35 -0.36
C ILE A 371 -5.11 -11.48 -1.36
N GLU A 372 -5.25 -12.72 -0.88
CA GLU A 372 -5.51 -13.93 -1.70
C GLU A 372 -6.98 -14.10 -2.10
N LYS A 373 -7.90 -13.32 -1.51
CA LYS A 373 -9.32 -13.39 -1.82
C LYS A 373 -9.73 -12.17 -2.64
N ASN A 374 -10.25 -12.38 -3.84
CA ASN A 374 -10.86 -11.34 -4.68
C ASN A 374 -12.03 -10.61 -4.00
N SER A 375 -12.58 -11.16 -2.90
CA SER A 375 -13.65 -10.55 -2.13
C SER A 375 -13.20 -9.38 -1.24
N THR A 376 -11.90 -9.14 -1.10
CA THR A 376 -11.37 -7.98 -0.34
C THR A 376 -10.94 -6.87 -1.28
N ILE A 377 -11.00 -5.61 -0.82
CA ILE A 377 -10.55 -4.46 -1.61
C ILE A 377 -9.07 -4.58 -2.03
N LEU A 378 -8.24 -5.14 -1.15
CA LEU A 378 -6.81 -5.36 -1.44
C LEU A 378 -6.61 -6.46 -2.47
N GLY A 379 -7.31 -7.58 -2.35
CA GLY A 379 -7.25 -8.66 -3.33
C GLY A 379 -7.79 -8.24 -4.70
N ALA A 380 -8.91 -7.49 -4.72
CA ALA A 380 -9.51 -6.98 -5.95
C ALA A 380 -8.57 -6.08 -6.77
N VAL A 381 -7.69 -5.32 -6.10
CA VAL A 381 -6.70 -4.45 -6.76
C VAL A 381 -5.38 -5.18 -7.02
N MET A 382 -4.81 -5.83 -6.00
CA MET A 382 -3.47 -6.45 -6.08
C MET A 382 -3.43 -7.73 -6.91
N GLN A 383 -4.57 -8.44 -7.03
CA GLN A 383 -4.71 -9.65 -7.85
C GLN A 383 -5.70 -9.45 -9.00
N TYR A 384 -5.89 -8.19 -9.42
CA TYR A 384 -6.74 -7.86 -10.54
C TYR A 384 -6.34 -8.67 -11.78
N SER A 385 -7.34 -9.16 -12.52
CA SER A 385 -7.15 -9.89 -13.77
C SER A 385 -8.31 -9.60 -14.72
N GLU A 386 -8.01 -9.15 -15.93
CA GLU A 386 -9.05 -8.81 -16.93
C GLU A 386 -10.01 -9.99 -17.18
N LYS A 387 -9.49 -11.23 -17.17
CA LYS A 387 -10.25 -12.48 -17.40
C LYS A 387 -11.31 -12.79 -16.34
N GLN A 388 -11.16 -12.29 -15.11
CA GLN A 388 -12.11 -12.52 -14.01
C GLN A 388 -13.17 -11.42 -13.92
N SER A 389 -12.93 -10.25 -14.54
CA SER A 389 -13.87 -9.13 -14.54
C SER A 389 -15.10 -9.36 -15.44
N SER A 390 -14.98 -10.22 -16.46
CA SER A 390 -16.02 -10.50 -17.45
C SER A 390 -17.04 -11.58 -17.05
N LEU A 391 -16.80 -12.31 -15.95
CA LEU A 391 -17.60 -13.49 -15.59
C LEU A 391 -18.14 -13.42 -14.15
N LEU A 392 -19.21 -12.65 -13.95
CA LEU A 392 -20.31 -13.01 -13.04
C LEU A 392 -20.02 -13.30 -11.54
N GLU A 393 -18.93 -12.82 -10.94
CA GLU A 393 -18.67 -13.02 -9.49
C GLU A 393 -19.01 -11.81 -8.59
N ASN A 394 -19.31 -10.64 -9.15
CA ASN A 394 -19.69 -9.44 -8.37
C ASN A 394 -21.12 -9.48 -7.80
N ILE A 395 -21.94 -10.46 -8.22
CA ILE A 395 -23.31 -10.65 -7.72
C ILE A 395 -23.35 -11.75 -6.65
N SER A 396 -22.54 -12.82 -6.75
CA SER A 396 -22.51 -13.93 -5.77
C SER A 396 -21.63 -13.66 -4.54
N SER A 397 -20.48 -13.00 -4.69
CA SER A 397 -19.57 -12.69 -3.57
C SER A 397 -20.10 -11.62 -2.60
N LEU A 398 -21.03 -10.79 -3.08
CA LEU A 398 -21.81 -9.85 -2.25
C LEU A 398 -23.12 -10.45 -1.72
N THR A 399 -23.48 -11.68 -2.12
CA THR A 399 -24.70 -12.36 -1.66
C THR A 399 -24.44 -13.65 -0.86
N SER A 400 -23.18 -14.05 -0.64
CA SER A 400 -22.85 -15.08 0.36
C SER A 400 -22.89 -14.50 1.77
N PHE A 401 -24.08 -14.09 2.22
CA PHE A 401 -24.40 -13.92 3.62
C PHE A 401 -24.53 -15.31 4.25
N HIS A 402 -23.43 -15.84 4.78
CA HIS A 402 -23.44 -17.07 5.58
C HIS A 402 -23.64 -16.73 7.06
N ASN A 403 -24.50 -17.52 7.72
CA ASN A 403 -24.85 -17.42 9.13
C ASN A 403 -23.63 -17.71 10.04
N ASP A 404 -22.96 -16.66 10.55
CA ASP A 404 -21.84 -16.85 11.48
C ASP A 404 -22.21 -16.66 12.97
N ASP A 405 -23.49 -16.42 13.29
CA ASP A 405 -23.90 -16.21 14.69
C ASP A 405 -23.98 -17.51 15.52
N GLU A 406 -23.99 -18.69 14.90
CA GLU A 406 -23.87 -19.96 15.63
C GLU A 406 -22.42 -20.34 15.97
N SER A 407 -21.42 -19.81 15.26
CA SER A 407 -20.01 -20.19 15.46
C SER A 407 -19.39 -19.55 16.70
N LYS A 408 -19.80 -18.31 17.06
CA LYS A 408 -19.29 -17.60 18.25
C LYS A 408 -19.54 -18.35 19.56
N THR A 409 -20.61 -19.14 19.62
CA THR A 409 -20.99 -19.86 20.84
C THR A 409 -20.32 -21.23 20.94
N MET A 410 -20.01 -21.90 19.82
CA MET A 410 -19.24 -23.17 19.82
C MET A 410 -17.71 -22.97 19.87
N ASP A 411 -17.19 -21.83 19.42
CA ASP A 411 -15.74 -21.51 19.45
C ASP A 411 -15.17 -21.32 20.86
N LEU A 412 -16.02 -21.09 21.86
CA LEU A 412 -15.66 -21.06 23.28
C LEU A 412 -15.52 -22.46 23.88
N VAL A 413 -16.13 -23.48 23.26
CA VAL A 413 -16.22 -24.85 23.78
C VAL A 413 -15.18 -25.78 23.14
N LEU A 414 -14.71 -25.49 21.93
CA LEU A 414 -13.75 -26.32 21.21
C LEU A 414 -12.47 -25.52 20.92
N GLY A 415 -11.41 -25.79 21.69
CA GLY A 415 -10.10 -25.11 21.62
C GLY A 415 -9.64 -24.77 20.20
N ALA A 416 -9.34 -23.48 20.00
CA ALA A 416 -9.06 -22.84 18.72
C ALA A 416 -8.06 -23.59 17.83
N LYS A 417 -8.53 -24.10 16.69
CA LYS A 417 -7.69 -24.42 15.54
C LYS A 417 -7.42 -23.12 14.76
N ASN A 418 -6.13 -22.85 14.54
CA ASN A 418 -5.53 -21.82 13.67
C ASN A 418 -6.46 -20.70 13.15
N LYS A 419 -6.72 -19.68 13.97
CA LYS A 419 -7.32 -18.42 13.49
C LYS A 419 -6.29 -17.66 12.65
N THR A 420 -6.66 -17.35 11.42
CA THR A 420 -5.92 -16.50 10.47
C THR A 420 -5.66 -15.11 11.06
N ALA A 421 -4.63 -14.42 10.54
CA ALA A 421 -4.34 -13.04 10.88
C ALA A 421 -5.60 -12.16 10.70
N GLY A 422 -6.05 -11.52 11.77
CA GLY A 422 -7.28 -10.71 11.78
C GLY A 422 -7.03 -9.28 12.27
N VAL A 423 -8.01 -8.40 12.03
CA VAL A 423 -7.99 -7.02 12.53
C VAL A 423 -9.11 -6.83 13.54
N VAL A 424 -8.84 -6.01 14.56
CA VAL A 424 -9.85 -5.47 15.47
C VAL A 424 -9.75 -3.96 15.38
N SER A 425 -10.86 -3.29 15.11
CA SER A 425 -10.92 -1.84 15.07
C SER A 425 -11.52 -1.25 16.34
N THR A 426 -11.21 0.01 16.60
CA THR A 426 -11.88 0.81 17.61
C THR A 426 -11.98 2.23 17.13
N THR A 427 -13.17 2.82 17.30
CA THR A 427 -13.44 4.20 16.97
C THR A 427 -13.38 5.04 18.23
N ILE A 428 -12.66 6.16 18.16
CA ILE A 428 -12.54 7.15 19.20
C ILE A 428 -13.01 8.47 18.61
N GLN A 429 -14.11 9.00 19.14
CA GLN A 429 -14.59 10.31 18.73
C GLN A 429 -14.04 11.37 19.69
N CYS A 430 -13.26 12.30 19.13
CA CYS A 430 -12.74 13.44 19.87
C CYS A 430 -13.78 14.55 19.99
N SER A 431 -13.68 15.32 21.06
CA SER A 431 -14.50 16.49 21.36
C SER A 431 -13.66 17.50 22.15
N ALA A 432 -14.16 18.73 22.28
CA ALA A 432 -13.48 19.79 23.04
C ALA A 432 -13.10 19.39 24.48
N GLN A 433 -13.84 18.46 25.10
CA GLN A 433 -13.60 18.00 26.47
C GLN A 433 -12.76 16.70 26.53
N THR A 434 -12.24 16.22 25.40
CA THR A 434 -11.43 15.01 25.40
C THR A 434 -10.10 15.26 26.10
N THR A 435 -9.78 14.44 27.11
CA THR A 435 -8.53 14.52 27.87
C THR A 435 -7.57 13.40 27.46
N SER A 436 -6.27 13.61 27.67
CA SER A 436 -5.23 12.59 27.40
C SER A 436 -5.50 11.29 28.16
N LYS A 437 -5.93 11.39 29.42
CA LYS A 437 -6.31 10.24 30.25
C LYS A 437 -7.49 9.44 29.65
N ARG A 438 -8.52 10.12 29.14
CA ARG A 438 -9.67 9.47 28.49
C ARG A 438 -9.26 8.76 27.21
N LEU A 439 -8.48 9.44 26.38
CA LEU A 439 -7.96 8.90 25.13
C LEU A 439 -7.09 7.65 25.37
N GLN A 440 -6.16 7.74 26.33
CA GLN A 440 -5.32 6.61 26.73
C GLN A 440 -6.17 5.41 27.17
N ALA A 441 -7.18 5.63 28.01
CA ALA A 441 -8.06 4.55 28.47
C ALA A 441 -8.82 3.86 27.32
N GLN A 442 -9.28 4.63 26.32
CA GLN A 442 -9.98 4.08 25.15
C GLN A 442 -9.05 3.24 24.26
N ILE A 443 -7.82 3.69 24.02
CA ILE A 443 -6.81 2.92 23.25
C ILE A 443 -6.48 1.61 23.99
N LEU A 444 -6.24 1.69 25.30
CA LEU A 444 -5.86 0.53 26.11
C LEU A 444 -6.96 -0.53 26.21
N LEU A 445 -8.23 -0.15 26.03
CA LEU A 445 -9.39 -1.04 26.18
C LEU A 445 -9.38 -2.24 25.22
N LYS A 446 -8.76 -2.07 24.04
CA LYS A 446 -8.64 -3.13 23.02
C LYS A 446 -7.27 -3.83 23.02
N LEU A 447 -6.35 -3.39 23.88
CA LEU A 447 -5.03 -3.97 24.01
C LEU A 447 -5.00 -4.98 25.16
N ILE A 448 -4.27 -6.07 24.97
CA ILE A 448 -4.00 -7.05 26.01
C ILE A 448 -2.59 -6.88 26.56
N LYS A 449 -2.42 -7.19 27.84
CA LYS A 449 -1.10 -7.20 28.46
C LYS A 449 -0.25 -8.33 27.87
N LYS A 450 0.90 -7.99 27.27
CA LYS A 450 1.86 -8.94 26.70
C LYS A 450 3.01 -9.25 27.65
N SER A 451 3.44 -8.27 28.42
CA SER A 451 4.48 -8.41 29.45
C SER A 451 4.15 -7.54 30.67
N ARG A 452 5.04 -7.48 31.66
CA ARG A 452 4.87 -6.59 32.83
C ARG A 452 4.70 -5.13 32.41
N THR A 453 5.35 -4.71 31.33
CA THR A 453 5.45 -3.30 30.89
C THR A 453 4.91 -3.05 29.48
N SER A 454 4.48 -4.08 28.74
CA SER A 454 4.01 -3.92 27.36
C SER A 454 2.57 -4.38 27.17
N MET A 455 1.81 -3.54 26.46
CA MET A 455 0.47 -3.83 25.96
C MET A 455 0.55 -4.08 24.46
N GLY A 456 -0.37 -4.87 23.90
CA GLY A 456 -0.40 -5.09 22.46
C GLY A 456 -1.68 -5.78 22.02
N ALA A 457 -1.88 -5.87 20.71
CA ALA A 457 -3.04 -6.51 20.12
C ALA A 457 -3.19 -7.98 20.59
N PRO A 458 -4.42 -8.54 20.62
CA PRO A 458 -4.65 -9.97 20.85
C PRO A 458 -3.75 -10.87 19.98
N LYS A 459 -3.43 -12.08 20.44
CA LYS A 459 -2.52 -12.99 19.70
C LYS A 459 -3.05 -13.20 18.27
N GLY A 460 -2.17 -13.02 17.28
CA GLY A 460 -2.51 -13.18 15.87
C GLY A 460 -3.36 -12.07 15.25
N ARG A 461 -3.66 -10.98 15.98
CA ARG A 461 -4.46 -9.86 15.46
C ARG A 461 -3.68 -8.54 15.44
N LYS A 462 -4.11 -7.63 14.57
CA LYS A 462 -3.72 -6.21 14.57
C LYS A 462 -4.86 -5.38 15.16
N VAL A 463 -4.53 -4.29 15.86
CA VAL A 463 -5.53 -3.32 16.34
C VAL A 463 -5.42 -2.07 15.49
N LEU A 464 -6.54 -1.64 14.91
CA LEU A 464 -6.66 -0.36 14.21
C LEU A 464 -7.44 0.60 15.10
N VAL A 465 -6.90 1.80 15.28
CA VAL A 465 -7.57 2.87 16.03
C VAL A 465 -7.96 3.94 15.02
N PHE A 466 -9.25 4.18 14.89
CA PHE A 466 -9.77 5.31 14.14
C PHE A 466 -10.10 6.44 15.11
N VAL A 467 -9.47 7.59 14.91
CA VAL A 467 -9.75 8.80 15.67
C VAL A 467 -10.55 9.74 14.78
N ASP A 468 -11.81 9.93 15.11
CA ASP A 468 -12.68 10.87 14.44
C ASP A 468 -12.56 12.25 15.10
N ASP A 469 -12.73 13.31 14.31
CA ASP A 469 -12.65 14.70 14.76
C ASP A 469 -11.32 15.05 15.46
N LEU A 470 -10.18 14.67 14.86
CA LEU A 470 -8.84 14.83 15.43
C LEU A 470 -8.52 16.28 15.90
N ASN A 471 -9.04 17.30 15.22
CA ASN A 471 -8.78 18.71 15.55
C ASN A 471 -9.69 19.29 16.63
N MET A 472 -10.63 18.51 17.19
CA MET A 472 -11.62 19.03 18.16
C MET A 472 -11.14 19.22 19.61
N PRO A 473 -10.13 18.51 20.16
CA PRO A 473 -9.71 18.73 21.54
C PRO A 473 -9.35 20.20 21.84
N ALA A 474 -9.75 20.73 23.00
CA ALA A 474 -9.43 22.12 23.32
C ALA A 474 -7.92 22.31 23.57
N PRO A 475 -7.29 23.35 23.01
CA PRO A 475 -5.92 23.69 23.35
C PRO A 475 -5.83 24.24 24.78
N GLU A 476 -4.72 23.94 25.47
CA GLU A 476 -4.40 24.55 26.76
C GLU A 476 -3.87 25.98 26.59
N GLU A 477 -3.59 26.66 27.71
CA GLU A 477 -3.12 28.06 27.74
C GLU A 477 -1.94 28.34 26.80
N PHE A 478 -1.05 27.35 26.64
CA PHE A 478 0.15 27.47 25.79
C PHE A 478 -0.05 26.98 24.35
N GLY A 479 -1.26 26.54 24.00
CA GLY A 479 -1.65 26.11 22.64
C GLY A 479 -1.50 24.62 22.38
N ALA A 480 -0.90 23.84 23.30
CA ALA A 480 -0.80 22.39 23.14
C ALA A 480 -2.16 21.71 23.31
N GLN A 481 -2.37 20.60 22.61
CA GLN A 481 -3.53 19.73 22.79
C GLN A 481 -3.05 18.41 23.39
N PRO A 482 -3.07 18.23 24.73
CA PRO A 482 -2.52 17.04 25.40
C PRO A 482 -3.01 15.68 24.85
N PRO A 483 -4.27 15.54 24.38
CA PRO A 483 -4.69 14.30 23.72
C PRO A 483 -3.93 14.01 22.41
N LEU A 484 -3.62 15.03 21.61
CA LEU A 484 -2.91 14.84 20.34
C LEU A 484 -1.42 14.59 20.56
N GLU A 485 -0.83 15.26 21.56
CA GLU A 485 0.54 14.98 21.99
C GLU A 485 0.72 13.54 22.47
N LEU A 486 -0.30 12.98 23.13
CA LEU A 486 -0.31 11.57 23.51
C LEU A 486 -0.34 10.67 22.28
N LEU A 487 -1.12 10.98 21.24
CA LEU A 487 -1.15 10.19 20.00
C LEU A 487 0.20 10.16 19.30
N ARG A 488 0.95 11.27 19.33
CA ARG A 488 2.30 11.35 18.74
C ARG A 488 3.31 10.41 19.40
N GLN A 489 3.04 9.91 20.60
CA GLN A 489 3.93 8.98 21.33
C GLN A 489 3.74 7.51 20.93
N PHE A 490 2.67 7.17 20.19
CA PHE A 490 2.37 5.83 19.71
C PHE A 490 2.88 5.62 18.29
#